data_AF-A0A8T4FPC4-F1
#
_entry.id   AF-A0A8T4FPC4-F1
#
_cell.length_a   1.000
_cell.length_b   1.000
_cell.length_c   1.000
_cell.angle_alpha   90.00
_cell.angle_beta   90.00
_cell.angle_gamma   90.00
#
_symmetry.space_group_name_H-M   'P 1'
#
loop_
_entity.id
_entity.type
_entity.pdbx_description
1 polymer ?
#
loop_
_entity_poly.entity_id
_entity_poly.type
_entity_poly.pdbx_seq_one_letter_code
_entity_poly.pdbx_strand_id
1 'polypeptide(L)'
;MKKKVAALMVAAVAMACIAIVYWGGSDTEEGSEDVSVSLDKSSMAMDAGKTAVLVATLDPSGWDGTLVWKSSDVSIATVSGGVVTAVSPGTATITVSAGASSASCVVTVSSNEVPTVTVELNASSLTLDVGASSTLTAVVSGSAQAVSWKSSDDSIATVSNGVVKAMSPGTATITAASGTSSASCVVTVKGAQSEAASIDGLTVTCVSGTDGIVSYVYDESSGEYTVTFGAISEDTEYSISGVLNGNIVVDVDSTETFDFDLDLEGVSITSSVSSPIVILSADDVTLRAGKGTSNTVTDSRPAVDSELDGVYSAAVYSKVDLKIKGKGTLEVTSENNNGIHTKDDLKVEKATLTVSCLDNALKGNDSVTISSGNITLYARQGDGIKTSNSETTDSKQKGTVTVNSDDGDTVLTIYAACDGIDAAYDVVVNETEGNTLALSIFTDAYYPEAETVSVYSDSTLYLKVPSGIYGSGRAVYVQFSDGSKTSWAKASYLKQSNEFRSAYYYLTVDKPSFATKMTLYVYSGEPSSEAASGYLYCSSVYSIPESKDLATVSSDSSSLRLSFSSYSSQTVGPGGWGMPQEGNSDKTPYS
;
A
#
# COMPACT_ATOMS: atom_id res chain seq x y z
N MET A 1 23.00 -51.64 -5.00
CA MET A 1 24.27 -51.94 -4.28
C MET A 1 24.74 -50.61 -3.67
N LYS A 2 24.93 -50.46 -2.36
CA LYS A 2 26.10 -50.83 -1.51
C LYS A 2 27.44 -50.14 -1.88
N LYS A 3 27.82 -49.13 -1.08
CA LYS A 3 29.17 -48.68 -0.56
C LYS A 3 28.90 -47.39 0.27
N LYS A 4 29.31 -47.15 1.54
CA LYS A 4 30.52 -47.41 2.39
C LYS A 4 31.76 -46.64 1.92
N VAL A 5 32.64 -46.08 2.76
CA VAL A 5 33.07 -46.29 4.21
C VAL A 5 32.86 -44.95 5.01
N ALA A 6 32.78 -44.77 6.35
CA ALA A 6 33.57 -45.13 7.57
C ALA A 6 32.68 -45.71 8.73
N ALA A 7 33.02 -45.90 10.03
CA ALA A 7 34.11 -45.54 11.00
C ALA A 7 34.13 -44.08 11.56
N LEU A 8 34.61 -43.75 12.77
CA LEU A 8 35.39 -44.52 13.80
C LEU A 8 34.72 -44.55 15.21
N MET A 9 35.27 -45.39 16.11
CA MET A 9 34.77 -45.83 17.45
C MET A 9 35.12 -44.92 18.65
N VAL A 10 34.53 -45.21 19.83
CA VAL A 10 35.10 -45.27 21.23
C VAL A 10 33.96 -45.02 22.24
N ALA A 11 33.76 -45.74 23.36
CA ALA A 11 34.22 -47.07 23.84
C ALA A 11 33.20 -47.61 24.90
N ALA A 12 33.46 -48.78 25.51
CA ALA A 12 32.59 -49.45 26.50
C ALA A 12 33.40 -49.86 27.78
N VAL A 13 32.83 -50.76 28.62
CA VAL A 13 33.37 -51.29 29.91
C VAL A 13 33.07 -50.36 31.12
N ALA A 14 32.73 -50.82 32.33
CA ALA A 14 32.67 -52.18 32.92
C ALA A 14 31.21 -52.71 33.05
N MET A 15 30.89 -54.01 32.90
CA MET A 15 31.54 -55.28 33.29
C MET A 15 31.36 -55.62 34.78
N ALA A 16 30.29 -56.38 35.08
CA ALA A 16 30.12 -57.06 36.37
C ALA A 16 31.05 -58.29 36.45
N CYS A 17 31.60 -58.55 37.63
CA CYS A 17 32.55 -59.63 37.86
C CYS A 17 32.33 -60.32 39.21
N ILE A 18 32.61 -61.63 39.25
CA ILE A 18 32.81 -62.48 40.43
C ILE A 18 31.55 -62.72 41.29
N ALA A 19 31.01 -63.93 41.19
CA ALA A 19 30.24 -64.54 42.27
C ALA A 19 31.19 -65.01 43.37
N ILE A 20 30.82 -64.83 44.64
CA ILE A 20 31.57 -65.35 45.79
C ILE A 20 30.88 -66.61 46.34
N VAL A 21 31.70 -67.58 46.72
CA VAL A 21 31.28 -68.87 47.29
C VAL A 21 31.53 -68.85 48.81
N TYR A 22 30.52 -69.24 49.59
CA TYR A 22 30.52 -69.50 51.05
C TYR A 22 30.66 -68.33 52.05
N TRP A 23 29.52 -67.99 52.69
CA TRP A 23 29.23 -68.15 54.13
C TRP A 23 30.31 -67.83 55.20
N GLY A 24 30.02 -66.88 56.10
CA GLY A 24 30.42 -66.98 57.53
C GLY A 24 30.83 -65.69 58.29
N GLY A 25 29.88 -65.04 58.97
CA GLY A 25 30.12 -64.06 60.08
C GLY A 25 30.72 -62.70 59.69
N SER A 26 30.73 -61.67 60.55
CA SER A 26 30.04 -61.50 61.85
C SER A 26 29.91 -60.00 62.19
N ASP A 27 28.97 -59.67 63.07
CA ASP A 27 28.43 -58.33 63.41
C ASP A 27 29.42 -57.18 63.66
N THR A 28 29.01 -55.96 63.31
CA THR A 28 29.23 -54.74 64.13
C THR A 28 28.20 -53.67 63.75
N GLU A 29 27.61 -53.00 64.74
CA GLU A 29 26.56 -51.99 64.53
C GLU A 29 27.15 -50.58 64.35
N GLU A 30 26.73 -49.87 63.30
CA GLU A 30 26.43 -48.44 63.39
C GLU A 30 24.99 -48.24 62.89
N GLY A 31 24.17 -47.54 63.67
CA GLY A 31 22.74 -47.46 63.44
C GLY A 31 22.35 -46.47 62.34
N SER A 32 22.11 -46.97 61.12
CA SER A 32 21.12 -46.35 60.25
C SER A 32 19.73 -46.90 60.62
N GLU A 33 18.84 -46.06 61.13
CA GLU A 33 17.42 -46.40 61.06
C GLU A 33 17.04 -46.49 59.58
N ASP A 34 16.54 -47.66 59.15
CA ASP A 34 16.11 -47.93 57.77
C ASP A 34 14.84 -47.11 57.45
N VAL A 35 15.03 -45.83 57.16
CA VAL A 35 13.96 -44.94 56.73
C VAL A 35 13.47 -45.38 55.35
N SER A 36 12.18 -45.69 55.25
CA SER A 36 11.49 -45.83 53.98
C SER A 36 10.81 -44.51 53.61
N VAL A 37 10.73 -44.22 52.30
CA VAL A 37 9.97 -43.08 51.78
C VAL A 37 8.99 -43.56 50.71
N SER A 38 7.78 -43.02 50.76
CA SER A 38 6.71 -43.27 49.78
C SER A 38 6.08 -41.94 49.34
N LEU A 39 5.47 -41.93 48.16
CA LEU A 39 4.73 -40.78 47.63
C LEU A 39 3.23 -41.10 47.59
N ASP A 40 2.40 -40.08 47.81
CA ASP A 40 0.93 -40.18 47.72
C ASP A 40 0.43 -40.46 46.29
N LYS A 41 1.28 -40.26 45.26
CA LYS A 41 1.00 -40.57 43.85
C LYS A 41 2.24 -41.16 43.18
N SER A 42 2.03 -42.17 42.32
CA SER A 42 3.05 -42.71 41.41
C SER A 42 3.01 -42.09 40.00
N SER A 43 1.95 -41.35 39.67
CA SER A 43 1.85 -40.54 38.45
C SER A 43 0.86 -39.39 38.63
N MET A 44 0.99 -38.34 37.81
CA MET A 44 0.05 -37.22 37.74
C MET A 44 0.09 -36.55 36.35
N ALA A 45 -1.05 -36.01 35.91
CA ALA A 45 -1.16 -35.20 34.70
C ALA A 45 -1.36 -33.72 35.07
N MET A 46 -0.76 -32.81 34.30
CA MET A 46 -0.82 -31.36 34.53
C MET A 46 -0.82 -30.59 33.20
N ASP A 47 -1.43 -29.41 33.18
CA ASP A 47 -1.27 -28.47 32.06
C ASP A 47 -0.04 -27.58 32.28
N ALA A 48 0.64 -27.18 31.20
CA ALA A 48 1.77 -26.26 31.29
C ALA A 48 1.40 -24.95 32.01
N GLY A 49 2.25 -24.48 32.92
CA GLY A 49 2.02 -23.31 33.76
C GLY A 49 1.16 -23.54 35.01
N LYS A 50 0.77 -24.78 35.32
CA LYS A 50 0.06 -25.14 36.57
C LYS A 50 1.01 -25.70 37.63
N THR A 51 0.56 -25.68 38.89
CA THR A 51 1.27 -26.26 40.04
C THR A 51 0.44 -27.32 40.75
N ALA A 52 1.10 -28.26 41.41
CA ALA A 52 0.49 -29.32 42.22
C ALA A 52 1.42 -29.74 43.36
N VAL A 53 0.94 -30.56 44.29
CA VAL A 53 1.74 -31.06 45.43
C VAL A 53 1.83 -32.59 45.41
N LEU A 54 3.03 -33.09 45.66
CA LEU A 54 3.33 -34.47 46.01
C LEU A 54 3.72 -34.53 47.49
N VAL A 55 3.12 -35.48 48.21
CA VAL A 55 3.35 -35.65 49.65
C VAL A 55 4.22 -36.89 49.87
N ALA A 56 5.40 -36.68 50.44
CA ALA A 56 6.28 -37.75 50.88
C ALA A 56 5.90 -38.21 52.30
N THR A 57 5.71 -39.50 52.50
CA THR A 57 5.48 -40.14 53.80
C THR A 57 6.68 -40.98 54.17
N LEU A 58 7.15 -40.85 55.42
CA LEU A 58 8.31 -41.53 55.98
C LEU A 58 7.90 -42.51 57.06
N ASP A 59 8.56 -43.66 57.09
CA ASP A 59 8.46 -44.67 58.16
C ASP A 59 9.87 -45.17 58.51
N PRO A 60 10.35 -45.00 59.77
CA PRO A 60 9.67 -44.35 60.89
C PRO A 60 9.45 -42.85 60.67
N SER A 61 8.28 -42.34 61.07
CA SER A 61 7.87 -40.94 60.85
C SER A 61 8.61 -39.92 61.71
N GLY A 62 9.64 -40.33 62.45
CA GLY A 62 10.49 -39.49 63.29
C GLY A 62 11.84 -39.12 62.67
N TRP A 63 12.14 -39.57 61.45
CA TRP A 63 13.40 -39.30 60.75
C TRP A 63 13.63 -37.80 60.55
N ASP A 64 14.78 -37.30 61.03
CA ASP A 64 15.14 -35.88 61.09
C ASP A 64 16.03 -35.41 59.93
N GLY A 65 16.37 -36.31 59.00
CA GLY A 65 17.15 -36.01 57.81
C GLY A 65 16.44 -35.14 56.77
N THR A 66 17.17 -34.72 55.74
CA THR A 66 16.67 -33.84 54.68
C THR A 66 16.14 -34.63 53.47
N LEU A 67 14.90 -34.37 53.06
CA LEU A 67 14.34 -34.88 51.80
C LEU A 67 14.99 -34.18 50.59
N VAL A 68 15.61 -34.97 49.70
CA VAL A 68 16.15 -34.47 48.43
C VAL A 68 15.15 -34.73 47.32
N TRP A 69 14.70 -33.67 46.65
CA TRP A 69 13.77 -33.74 45.50
C TRP A 69 14.51 -33.46 44.19
N LYS A 70 14.22 -34.23 43.15
CA LYS A 70 14.85 -34.10 41.82
C LYS A 70 13.84 -34.37 40.71
N SER A 71 13.88 -33.57 39.64
CA SER A 71 13.25 -33.89 38.36
C SER A 71 14.24 -34.58 37.42
N SER A 72 13.76 -35.51 36.58
CA SER A 72 14.54 -36.05 35.46
C SER A 72 14.76 -35.01 34.35
N ASP A 73 13.81 -34.08 34.17
CA ASP A 73 13.89 -33.00 33.19
C ASP A 73 13.17 -31.74 33.70
N VAL A 74 13.98 -30.71 34.02
CA VAL A 74 13.50 -29.42 34.54
C VAL A 74 12.90 -28.50 33.47
N SER A 75 13.09 -28.81 32.17
CA SER A 75 12.41 -28.08 31.09
C SER A 75 10.95 -28.50 30.92
N ILE A 76 10.60 -29.71 31.37
CA ILE A 76 9.24 -30.27 31.34
C ILE A 76 8.54 -30.02 32.68
N ALA A 77 9.14 -30.40 33.81
CA ALA A 77 8.58 -30.15 35.15
C ALA A 77 9.68 -29.91 36.20
N THR A 78 9.44 -28.93 37.08
CA THR A 78 10.31 -28.62 38.22
C THR A 78 9.66 -29.03 39.54
N VAL A 79 10.47 -29.24 40.58
CA VAL A 79 10.00 -29.56 41.94
C VAL A 79 10.80 -28.80 42.98
N SER A 80 10.13 -28.31 44.03
CA SER A 80 10.76 -27.73 45.22
C SER A 80 9.89 -28.02 46.45
N GLY A 81 10.47 -28.68 47.47
CA GLY A 81 9.75 -29.00 48.71
C GLY A 81 8.45 -29.80 48.53
N GLY A 82 8.38 -30.67 47.51
CA GLY A 82 7.16 -31.42 47.14
C GLY A 82 6.17 -30.65 46.26
N VAL A 83 6.35 -29.33 46.05
CA VAL A 83 5.55 -28.56 45.08
C VAL A 83 6.14 -28.77 43.68
N VAL A 84 5.31 -29.31 42.78
CA VAL A 84 5.64 -29.54 41.36
C VAL A 84 5.07 -28.40 40.52
N THR A 85 5.86 -27.88 39.58
CA THR A 85 5.43 -26.89 38.58
C THR A 85 5.63 -27.45 37.18
N ALA A 86 4.57 -27.49 36.38
CA ALA A 86 4.60 -27.90 34.98
C ALA A 86 5.12 -26.75 34.11
N VAL A 87 6.17 -27.00 33.31
CA VAL A 87 6.91 -25.97 32.56
C VAL A 87 6.60 -26.04 31.06
N SER A 88 6.74 -27.20 30.43
CA SER A 88 6.44 -27.39 29.00
C SER A 88 5.96 -28.83 28.71
N PRO A 89 5.28 -29.08 27.56
CA PRO A 89 4.69 -30.38 27.28
C PRO A 89 5.71 -31.51 27.17
N GLY A 90 5.41 -32.66 27.78
CA GLY A 90 6.32 -33.81 27.82
C GLY A 90 6.06 -34.73 29.02
N THR A 91 7.07 -35.52 29.39
CA THR A 91 7.01 -36.36 30.59
C THR A 91 8.32 -36.29 31.37
N ALA A 92 8.24 -36.02 32.67
CA ALA A 92 9.37 -35.99 33.58
C ALA A 92 9.05 -36.78 34.86
N THR A 93 10.03 -37.52 35.37
CA THR A 93 9.91 -38.25 36.63
C THR A 93 10.43 -37.39 37.77
N ILE A 94 9.58 -37.14 38.76
CA ILE A 94 9.97 -36.53 40.03
C ILE A 94 10.34 -37.65 41.01
N THR A 95 11.55 -37.59 41.55
CA THR A 95 12.05 -38.52 42.58
C THR A 95 12.29 -37.76 43.87
N VAL A 96 11.87 -38.37 44.99
CA VAL A 96 12.26 -37.97 46.35
C VAL A 96 13.17 -39.02 46.96
N SER A 97 14.19 -38.60 47.70
CA SER A 97 15.11 -39.47 48.44
C SER A 97 15.17 -39.10 49.91
N ALA A 98 15.21 -40.12 50.77
CA ALA A 98 15.42 -40.03 52.21
C ALA A 98 16.50 -41.06 52.60
N GLY A 99 17.69 -40.60 52.96
CA GLY A 99 18.85 -41.48 53.14
C GLY A 99 19.14 -42.29 51.87
N ALA A 100 19.18 -43.62 51.99
CA ALA A 100 19.33 -44.55 50.86
C ALA A 100 18.01 -44.86 50.12
N SER A 101 16.86 -44.59 50.72
CA SER A 101 15.54 -44.88 50.15
C SER A 101 15.09 -43.82 49.15
N SER A 102 14.30 -44.21 48.16
CA SER A 102 13.69 -43.28 47.21
C SER A 102 12.33 -43.74 46.70
N ALA A 103 11.49 -42.78 46.34
CA ALA A 103 10.19 -42.97 45.69
C ALA A 103 10.05 -42.00 44.52
N SER A 104 9.23 -42.35 43.52
CA SER A 104 9.09 -41.52 42.31
C SER A 104 7.66 -41.44 41.79
N CYS A 105 7.37 -40.33 41.11
CA CYS A 105 6.10 -40.01 40.47
C CYS A 105 6.35 -39.54 39.04
N VAL A 106 5.64 -40.11 38.06
CA VAL A 106 5.72 -39.70 36.66
C VAL A 106 4.76 -38.53 36.40
N VAL A 107 5.30 -37.36 36.08
CA VAL A 107 4.54 -36.14 35.73
C VAL A 107 4.43 -36.05 34.21
N THR A 108 3.21 -36.11 33.68
CA THR A 108 2.94 -35.86 32.26
C THR A 108 2.35 -34.46 32.11
N VAL A 109 3.01 -33.61 31.32
CA VAL A 109 2.60 -32.23 31.05
C VAL A 109 1.99 -32.12 29.67
N SER A 110 0.80 -31.53 29.57
CA SER A 110 0.08 -31.29 28.31
C SER A 110 0.20 -29.84 27.85
N SER A 111 0.06 -29.61 26.55
CA SER A 111 -0.10 -28.27 25.98
C SER A 111 -1.44 -27.67 26.40
N ASN A 112 -1.42 -26.47 27.01
CA ASN A 112 -2.63 -25.67 27.19
C ASN A 112 -2.96 -24.97 25.87
N GLU A 113 -3.46 -25.73 24.89
CA GLU A 113 -3.93 -25.18 23.61
C GLU A 113 -5.19 -24.35 23.83
N VAL A 114 -5.04 -23.03 23.67
CA VAL A 114 -6.20 -22.15 23.50
C VAL A 114 -6.81 -22.49 22.13
N PRO A 115 -8.09 -22.88 22.04
CA PRO A 115 -8.69 -23.25 20.77
C PRO A 115 -8.70 -22.04 19.83
N THR A 116 -7.85 -22.08 18.80
CA THR A 116 -7.76 -21.03 17.78
C THR A 116 -9.03 -21.02 16.94
N VAL A 117 -9.88 -20.03 17.16
CA VAL A 117 -11.01 -19.76 16.27
C VAL A 117 -10.46 -19.19 14.97
N THR A 118 -10.72 -19.82 13.84
CA THR A 118 -10.48 -19.24 12.50
C THR A 118 -11.81 -19.00 11.80
N VAL A 119 -11.84 -18.01 10.92
CA VAL A 119 -12.99 -17.69 10.06
C VAL A 119 -12.46 -17.59 8.64
N GLU A 120 -13.02 -18.39 7.73
CA GLU A 120 -12.68 -18.38 6.31
C GLU A 120 -13.96 -18.16 5.49
N LEU A 121 -13.86 -17.37 4.42
CA LEU A 121 -14.96 -17.15 3.47
C LEU A 121 -14.71 -17.97 2.20
N ASN A 122 -15.78 -18.41 1.54
CA ASN A 122 -15.72 -19.08 0.24
C ASN A 122 -15.27 -18.18 -0.92
N ALA A 123 -15.14 -16.87 -0.72
CA ALA A 123 -14.63 -15.91 -1.69
C ALA A 123 -13.99 -14.69 -0.99
N SER A 124 -12.91 -14.17 -1.56
CA SER A 124 -12.26 -12.90 -1.17
C SER A 124 -12.79 -11.67 -1.94
N SER A 125 -13.47 -11.91 -3.07
CA SER A 125 -14.16 -10.87 -3.84
C SER A 125 -15.45 -11.41 -4.48
N LEU A 126 -16.38 -10.50 -4.79
CA LEU A 126 -17.60 -10.76 -5.56
C LEU A 126 -17.89 -9.56 -6.48
N THR A 127 -18.39 -9.85 -7.67
CA THR A 127 -18.89 -8.83 -8.61
C THR A 127 -20.37 -9.11 -8.88
N LEU A 128 -21.23 -8.11 -8.68
CA LEU A 128 -22.70 -8.26 -8.74
C LEU A 128 -23.32 -7.07 -9.49
N ASP A 129 -24.39 -7.29 -10.24
CA ASP A 129 -25.16 -6.19 -10.84
C ASP A 129 -26.16 -5.60 -9.83
N VAL A 130 -26.55 -4.32 -9.97
CA VAL A 130 -27.53 -3.67 -9.08
C VAL A 130 -28.80 -4.51 -8.92
N GLY A 131 -29.18 -4.79 -7.67
CA GLY A 131 -30.35 -5.60 -7.32
C GLY A 131 -30.10 -7.12 -7.27
N ALA A 132 -28.97 -7.61 -7.80
CA ALA A 132 -28.57 -9.01 -7.67
C ALA A 132 -28.21 -9.40 -6.23
N SER A 133 -28.05 -10.70 -5.96
CA SER A 133 -27.67 -11.20 -4.64
C SER A 133 -26.86 -12.48 -4.74
N SER A 134 -25.94 -12.69 -3.79
CA SER A 134 -25.08 -13.87 -3.69
C SER A 134 -24.91 -14.26 -2.21
N THR A 135 -24.41 -15.47 -1.94
CA THR A 135 -24.26 -15.97 -0.57
C THR A 135 -22.80 -16.25 -0.26
N LEU A 136 -22.25 -15.47 0.67
CA LEU A 136 -20.99 -15.77 1.35
C LEU A 136 -21.25 -16.80 2.46
N THR A 137 -20.44 -17.84 2.48
CA THR A 137 -20.44 -18.88 3.51
C THR A 137 -19.19 -18.71 4.37
N ALA A 138 -19.37 -18.48 5.67
CA ALA A 138 -18.29 -18.43 6.64
C ALA A 138 -18.08 -19.81 7.28
N VAL A 139 -16.90 -20.40 7.06
CA VAL A 139 -16.46 -21.61 7.76
C VAL A 139 -15.74 -21.19 9.03
N VAL A 140 -16.19 -21.69 10.19
CA VAL A 140 -15.59 -21.41 11.49
C VAL A 140 -14.98 -22.69 12.05
N SER A 141 -13.66 -22.70 12.27
CA SER A 141 -12.98 -23.77 12.99
C SER A 141 -12.75 -23.37 14.45
N GLY A 142 -12.66 -24.34 15.36
CA GLY A 142 -12.50 -24.10 16.80
C GLY A 142 -13.81 -24.26 17.58
N SER A 143 -13.94 -23.58 18.72
CA SER A 143 -15.18 -23.59 19.51
C SER A 143 -16.26 -22.76 18.83
N ALA A 144 -17.36 -23.42 18.41
CA ALA A 144 -18.40 -22.81 17.59
C ALA A 144 -19.04 -21.58 18.26
N GLN A 145 -18.74 -20.40 17.71
CA GLN A 145 -19.33 -19.12 18.07
C GLN A 145 -20.12 -18.57 16.87
N ALA A 146 -21.20 -17.83 17.15
CA ALA A 146 -22.07 -17.29 16.11
C ALA A 146 -21.32 -16.30 15.21
N VAL A 147 -21.52 -16.39 13.89
CA VAL A 147 -20.93 -15.47 12.92
C VAL A 147 -21.77 -14.18 12.86
N SER A 148 -21.11 -13.06 13.12
CA SER A 148 -21.62 -11.71 12.84
C SER A 148 -21.20 -11.26 11.45
N TRP A 149 -22.07 -10.52 10.77
CA TRP A 149 -21.84 -9.97 9.42
C TRP A 149 -22.00 -8.45 9.44
N LYS A 150 -21.18 -7.74 8.65
CA LYS A 150 -21.23 -6.28 8.49
C LYS A 150 -20.81 -5.88 7.08
N SER A 151 -21.44 -4.84 6.51
CA SER A 151 -20.93 -4.10 5.35
C SER A 151 -20.12 -2.86 5.77
N SER A 152 -19.16 -2.44 4.95
CA SER A 152 -18.55 -1.11 5.06
C SER A 152 -19.52 0.00 4.66
N ASP A 153 -20.42 -0.28 3.70
CA ASP A 153 -21.42 0.67 3.19
C ASP A 153 -22.69 -0.09 2.73
N ASP A 154 -23.76 0.01 3.54
CA ASP A 154 -25.06 -0.59 3.26
C ASP A 154 -25.83 0.12 2.12
N SER A 155 -25.38 1.29 1.64
CA SER A 155 -25.98 1.95 0.46
C SER A 155 -25.54 1.30 -0.86
N ILE A 156 -24.30 0.78 -0.89
CA ILE A 156 -23.71 0.05 -2.04
C ILE A 156 -24.07 -1.43 -1.98
N ALA A 157 -23.82 -2.11 -0.84
CA ALA A 157 -24.16 -3.52 -0.66
C ALA A 157 -24.53 -3.85 0.79
N THR A 158 -25.66 -4.52 0.98
CA THR A 158 -26.13 -4.98 2.30
C THR A 158 -25.79 -6.45 2.53
N VAL A 159 -25.67 -6.89 3.78
CA VAL A 159 -25.48 -8.31 4.14
C VAL A 159 -26.40 -8.76 5.28
N SER A 160 -26.99 -9.95 5.16
CA SER A 160 -27.78 -10.58 6.21
C SER A 160 -27.57 -12.09 6.21
N ASN A 161 -27.04 -12.64 7.32
CA ASN A 161 -26.75 -14.08 7.47
C ASN A 161 -25.91 -14.68 6.31
N GLY A 162 -24.94 -13.92 5.79
CA GLY A 162 -24.11 -14.30 4.64
C GLY A 162 -24.72 -14.01 3.27
N VAL A 163 -26.03 -13.75 3.17
CA VAL A 163 -26.64 -13.29 1.91
C VAL A 163 -26.29 -11.82 1.71
N VAL A 164 -25.53 -11.55 0.66
CA VAL A 164 -25.13 -10.21 0.20
C VAL A 164 -26.10 -9.76 -0.90
N LYS A 165 -26.57 -8.52 -0.84
CA LYS A 165 -27.41 -7.90 -1.88
C LYS A 165 -26.80 -6.59 -2.37
N ALA A 166 -26.66 -6.48 -3.69
CA ALA A 166 -26.24 -5.26 -4.38
C ALA A 166 -27.37 -4.21 -4.39
N MET A 167 -27.03 -2.96 -4.09
CA MET A 167 -27.99 -1.87 -3.86
C MET A 167 -27.76 -0.67 -4.80
N SER A 168 -26.52 -0.18 -4.93
CA SER A 168 -26.11 0.86 -5.89
C SER A 168 -24.73 0.56 -6.45
N PRO A 169 -24.31 1.18 -7.58
CA PRO A 169 -22.94 1.03 -8.10
C PRO A 169 -21.89 1.47 -7.07
N GLY A 170 -20.69 0.87 -7.15
CA GLY A 170 -19.56 1.17 -6.27
C GLY A 170 -18.96 -0.08 -5.62
N THR A 171 -18.11 0.11 -4.61
CA THR A 171 -17.40 -0.99 -3.92
C THR A 171 -17.63 -0.95 -2.42
N ALA A 172 -18.00 -2.08 -1.82
CA ALA A 172 -18.16 -2.23 -0.37
C ALA A 172 -17.56 -3.54 0.13
N THR A 173 -16.98 -3.52 1.33
CA THR A 173 -16.34 -4.70 1.95
C THR A 173 -17.30 -5.35 2.94
N ILE A 174 -17.58 -6.63 2.73
CA ILE A 174 -18.37 -7.47 3.63
C ILE A 174 -17.45 -8.24 4.56
N THR A 175 -17.58 -8.03 5.88
CA THR A 175 -16.80 -8.74 6.90
C THR A 175 -17.66 -9.75 7.64
N ALA A 176 -17.14 -10.97 7.81
CA ALA A 176 -17.66 -12.00 8.71
C ALA A 176 -16.72 -12.15 9.92
N ALA A 177 -17.26 -12.12 11.14
CA ALA A 177 -16.47 -12.23 12.37
C ALA A 177 -17.09 -13.21 13.37
N SER A 178 -16.23 -13.99 14.05
CA SER A 178 -16.58 -14.93 15.11
C SER A 178 -15.48 -14.95 16.18
N GLY A 179 -15.85 -14.69 17.43
CA GLY A 179 -14.89 -14.50 18.52
C GLY A 179 -13.93 -13.33 18.26
N THR A 180 -12.62 -13.59 18.27
CA THR A 180 -11.55 -12.62 17.98
C THR A 180 -11.09 -12.61 16.52
N SER A 181 -11.73 -13.40 15.65
CA SER A 181 -11.25 -13.68 14.30
C SER A 181 -12.27 -13.27 13.24
N SER A 182 -11.78 -12.83 12.08
CA SER A 182 -12.63 -12.31 10.99
C SER A 182 -11.99 -12.48 9.62
N ALA A 183 -12.82 -12.69 8.60
CA ALA A 183 -12.45 -12.65 7.19
C ALA A 183 -13.34 -11.64 6.45
N SER A 184 -12.87 -11.10 5.33
CA SER A 184 -13.62 -10.11 4.54
C SER A 184 -13.60 -10.45 3.05
N CYS A 185 -14.63 -9.98 2.35
CA CYS A 185 -14.82 -10.10 0.91
C CYS A 185 -15.13 -8.71 0.32
N VAL A 186 -14.43 -8.32 -0.75
CA VAL A 186 -14.67 -7.06 -1.46
C VAL A 186 -15.78 -7.27 -2.49
N VAL A 187 -16.86 -6.48 -2.41
CA VAL A 187 -18.02 -6.58 -3.29
C VAL A 187 -18.09 -5.36 -4.19
N THR A 188 -17.87 -5.58 -5.49
CA THR A 188 -18.02 -4.55 -6.53
C THR A 188 -19.40 -4.67 -7.16
N VAL A 189 -20.16 -3.58 -7.13
CA VAL A 189 -21.50 -3.51 -7.73
C VAL A 189 -21.43 -2.78 -9.08
N LYS A 190 -21.79 -3.50 -10.14
CA LYS A 190 -21.95 -2.96 -11.50
C LYS A 190 -23.29 -2.23 -11.64
N GLY A 191 -23.27 -1.08 -12.31
CA GLY A 191 -24.48 -0.35 -12.69
C GLY A 191 -25.35 -1.12 -13.69
N ALA A 192 -26.57 -0.63 -13.89
CA ALA A 192 -27.53 -1.25 -14.81
C ALA A 192 -26.99 -1.20 -16.25
N GLN A 193 -26.54 -2.35 -16.76
CA GLN A 193 -26.02 -2.49 -18.11
C GLN A 193 -27.13 -2.30 -19.15
N SER A 194 -27.31 -1.07 -19.63
CA SER A 194 -27.97 -0.82 -20.91
C SER A 194 -26.98 -1.09 -22.04
N GLU A 195 -26.87 -2.36 -22.46
CA GLU A 195 -26.12 -2.77 -23.65
C GLU A 195 -26.70 -2.06 -24.90
N ALA A 196 -26.10 -0.94 -25.29
CA ALA A 196 -26.42 -0.27 -26.53
C ALA A 196 -25.69 -0.98 -27.67
N ALA A 197 -26.40 -1.67 -28.55
CA ALA A 197 -25.76 -2.38 -29.68
C ALA A 197 -25.04 -1.44 -30.69
N SER A 198 -25.22 -0.12 -30.55
CA SER A 198 -24.54 0.93 -31.31
C SER A 198 -24.75 2.28 -30.63
N ILE A 199 -23.76 3.17 -30.68
CA ILE A 199 -23.90 4.59 -30.33
C ILE A 199 -24.21 5.39 -31.61
N ASP A 200 -25.26 6.22 -31.62
CA ASP A 200 -25.59 7.04 -32.79
C ASP A 200 -24.51 8.12 -33.01
N GLY A 201 -24.11 8.33 -34.27
CA GLY A 201 -23.02 9.23 -34.62
C GLY A 201 -21.60 8.73 -34.29
N LEU A 202 -21.43 7.49 -33.80
CA LEU A 202 -20.14 6.82 -33.63
C LEU A 202 -20.05 5.61 -34.55
N THR A 203 -18.87 5.30 -35.08
CA THR A 203 -18.59 4.07 -35.83
C THR A 203 -17.29 3.47 -35.34
N VAL A 204 -17.38 2.22 -34.87
CA VAL A 204 -16.25 1.36 -34.50
C VAL A 204 -16.22 0.18 -35.49
N THR A 205 -15.06 -0.24 -35.95
CA THR A 205 -14.92 -1.33 -36.93
C THR A 205 -13.61 -2.10 -36.74
N CYS A 206 -13.69 -3.42 -36.60
CA CYS A 206 -12.52 -4.30 -36.62
C CYS A 206 -11.85 -4.23 -37.99
N VAL A 207 -10.55 -3.94 -38.03
CA VAL A 207 -9.73 -3.88 -39.25
C VAL A 207 -9.00 -5.20 -39.45
N SER A 208 -8.41 -5.76 -38.38
CA SER A 208 -7.85 -7.12 -38.34
C SER A 208 -7.79 -7.68 -36.92
N GLY A 209 -7.62 -9.00 -36.80
CA GLY A 209 -7.59 -9.70 -35.51
C GLY A 209 -8.97 -10.00 -34.95
N THR A 210 -9.13 -9.84 -33.65
CA THR A 210 -10.30 -10.34 -32.89
C THR A 210 -11.54 -9.45 -33.09
N ASP A 211 -12.42 -9.83 -34.03
CA ASP A 211 -13.72 -9.17 -34.25
C ASP A 211 -14.73 -9.46 -33.11
N GLY A 212 -15.66 -8.53 -32.87
CA GLY A 212 -16.75 -8.69 -31.92
C GLY A 212 -16.42 -8.45 -30.43
N ILE A 213 -15.22 -7.93 -30.11
CA ILE A 213 -14.76 -7.66 -28.73
C ILE A 213 -15.31 -6.38 -28.09
N VAL A 214 -16.11 -5.60 -28.83
CA VAL A 214 -16.51 -4.25 -28.42
C VAL A 214 -17.82 -4.28 -27.66
N SER A 215 -17.82 -3.72 -26.45
CA SER A 215 -19.03 -3.50 -25.64
C SER A 215 -19.28 -2.02 -25.40
N TYR A 216 -20.55 -1.63 -25.31
CA TYR A 216 -20.97 -0.25 -25.09
C TYR A 216 -21.91 -0.19 -23.89
N VAL A 217 -21.52 0.56 -22.87
CA VAL A 217 -22.28 0.75 -21.63
C VAL A 217 -22.71 2.21 -21.54
N TYR A 218 -24.00 2.46 -21.36
CA TYR A 218 -24.50 3.81 -21.06
C TYR A 218 -24.79 3.95 -19.57
N ASP A 219 -24.30 5.02 -18.94
CA ASP A 219 -24.70 5.41 -17.59
C ASP A 219 -25.71 6.58 -17.63
N GLU A 220 -26.96 6.30 -17.23
CA GLU A 220 -28.02 7.31 -17.12
C GLU A 220 -27.71 8.41 -16.09
N SER A 221 -26.75 8.19 -15.17
CA SER A 221 -26.40 9.12 -14.10
C SER A 221 -25.50 10.26 -14.58
N SER A 222 -24.49 9.95 -15.40
CA SER A 222 -23.58 10.90 -16.04
C SER A 222 -24.06 11.36 -17.42
N GLY A 223 -24.80 10.52 -18.13
CA GLY A 223 -25.15 10.74 -19.55
C GLY A 223 -24.00 10.40 -20.52
N GLU A 224 -22.98 9.68 -20.05
CA GLU A 224 -21.80 9.28 -20.81
C GLU A 224 -21.82 7.79 -21.17
N TYR A 225 -21.09 7.42 -22.23
CA TYR A 225 -20.87 6.05 -22.67
C TYR A 225 -19.46 5.56 -22.36
N THR A 226 -19.32 4.33 -21.88
CA THR A 226 -18.05 3.60 -21.88
C THR A 226 -18.02 2.62 -23.05
N VAL A 227 -16.97 2.70 -23.87
CA VAL A 227 -16.70 1.78 -24.99
C VAL A 227 -15.51 0.90 -24.61
N THR A 228 -15.74 -0.38 -24.31
CA THR A 228 -14.69 -1.30 -23.84
C THR A 228 -14.33 -2.32 -24.91
N PHE A 229 -13.04 -2.41 -25.23
CA PHE A 229 -12.40 -3.48 -26.00
C PHE A 229 -11.73 -4.45 -25.02
N GLY A 230 -11.94 -5.76 -25.15
CA GLY A 230 -11.32 -6.75 -24.26
C GLY A 230 -11.41 -8.20 -24.75
N ALA A 231 -10.67 -9.11 -24.13
CA ALA A 231 -10.59 -10.54 -24.51
C ALA A 231 -10.16 -10.80 -25.97
N ILE A 232 -9.06 -10.16 -26.41
CA ILE A 232 -8.41 -10.50 -27.69
C ILE A 232 -7.68 -11.84 -27.63
N SER A 233 -7.55 -12.49 -28.80
CA SER A 233 -6.90 -13.81 -28.96
C SER A 233 -5.79 -13.85 -30.01
N GLU A 234 -5.51 -12.70 -30.62
CA GLU A 234 -4.41 -12.43 -31.57
C GLU A 234 -4.22 -10.91 -31.67
N ASP A 235 -3.10 -10.46 -32.24
CA ASP A 235 -2.83 -9.03 -32.47
C ASP A 235 -3.99 -8.37 -33.22
N THR A 236 -4.55 -7.28 -32.66
CA THR A 236 -5.88 -6.80 -33.05
C THR A 236 -5.86 -5.29 -33.36
N GLU A 237 -6.49 -4.93 -34.48
CA GLU A 237 -6.54 -3.56 -35.00
C GLU A 237 -8.01 -3.12 -35.16
N TYR A 238 -8.39 -2.03 -34.51
CA TYR A 238 -9.71 -1.40 -34.63
C TYR A 238 -9.61 0.00 -35.18
N SER A 239 -10.65 0.46 -35.87
CA SER A 239 -10.84 1.84 -36.32
C SER A 239 -12.05 2.45 -35.65
N ILE A 240 -11.96 3.75 -35.30
CA ILE A 240 -13.03 4.52 -34.67
C ILE A 240 -13.16 5.91 -35.29
N SER A 241 -14.40 6.35 -35.53
CA SER A 241 -14.73 7.65 -36.12
C SER A 241 -16.07 8.17 -35.61
N GLY A 242 -16.30 9.48 -35.67
CA GLY A 242 -17.55 10.11 -35.19
C GLY A 242 -17.40 10.79 -33.83
N VAL A 243 -18.45 10.76 -32.99
CA VAL A 243 -18.46 11.49 -31.70
C VAL A 243 -18.79 10.55 -30.54
N LEU A 244 -17.98 10.59 -29.47
CA LEU A 244 -18.18 9.87 -28.22
C LEU A 244 -18.24 10.85 -27.04
N ASN A 245 -19.42 10.92 -26.40
CA ASN A 245 -19.57 11.54 -25.08
C ASN A 245 -19.37 10.45 -24.02
N GLY A 246 -18.22 10.47 -23.36
CA GLY A 246 -17.73 9.41 -22.47
C GLY A 246 -16.33 8.92 -22.86
N ASN A 247 -16.01 7.67 -22.56
CA ASN A 247 -14.65 7.16 -22.57
C ASN A 247 -14.46 5.82 -23.31
N ILE A 248 -13.22 5.60 -23.76
CA ILE A 248 -12.73 4.31 -24.26
C ILE A 248 -11.97 3.59 -23.14
N VAL A 249 -12.13 2.27 -23.08
CA VAL A 249 -11.34 1.36 -22.24
C VAL A 249 -10.75 0.24 -23.09
N VAL A 250 -9.45 -0.01 -22.97
CA VAL A 250 -8.76 -1.20 -23.50
C VAL A 250 -8.40 -2.09 -22.31
N ASP A 251 -9.15 -3.16 -22.11
CA ASP A 251 -9.01 -4.10 -20.99
C ASP A 251 -8.99 -5.53 -21.52
N VAL A 252 -7.84 -5.91 -22.06
CA VAL A 252 -7.61 -7.17 -22.78
C VAL A 252 -7.80 -8.41 -21.89
N ASP A 253 -7.37 -8.39 -20.62
CA ASP A 253 -7.51 -9.46 -19.62
C ASP A 253 -7.14 -10.88 -20.13
N SER A 254 -6.08 -10.98 -20.93
CA SER A 254 -5.58 -12.24 -21.49
C SER A 254 -4.37 -12.79 -20.71
N THR A 255 -4.25 -14.12 -20.65
CA THR A 255 -3.10 -14.82 -20.03
C THR A 255 -1.87 -14.92 -20.94
N GLU A 256 -2.01 -14.46 -22.18
CA GLU A 256 -0.98 -14.33 -23.21
C GLU A 256 -0.99 -12.86 -23.65
N THR A 257 0.14 -12.30 -24.09
CA THR A 257 0.23 -10.88 -24.44
C THR A 257 0.08 -10.71 -25.96
N PHE A 258 -0.72 -9.72 -26.38
CA PHE A 258 -1.06 -9.41 -27.77
C PHE A 258 -1.10 -7.89 -27.98
N ASP A 259 -0.74 -7.43 -29.18
CA ASP A 259 -0.77 -6.01 -29.53
C ASP A 259 -2.20 -5.50 -29.79
N PHE A 260 -2.46 -4.24 -29.45
CA PHE A 260 -3.73 -3.56 -29.77
C PHE A 260 -3.51 -2.19 -30.43
N ASP A 261 -3.87 -2.06 -31.71
CA ASP A 261 -3.81 -0.80 -32.47
C ASP A 261 -5.22 -0.19 -32.64
N LEU A 262 -5.38 1.10 -32.30
CA LEU A 262 -6.62 1.86 -32.47
C LEU A 262 -6.41 3.03 -33.44
N ASP A 263 -6.95 2.87 -34.65
CA ASP A 263 -7.00 3.89 -35.72
C ASP A 263 -8.09 4.94 -35.42
N LEU A 264 -7.65 6.16 -35.15
CA LEU A 264 -8.48 7.34 -34.93
C LEU A 264 -8.76 7.99 -36.31
N GLU A 265 -9.91 7.66 -36.91
CA GLU A 265 -10.29 8.03 -38.28
C GLU A 265 -11.33 9.17 -38.31
N GLY A 266 -11.05 10.24 -37.57
CA GLY A 266 -11.93 11.40 -37.42
C GLY A 266 -12.89 11.24 -36.24
N VAL A 267 -12.35 10.91 -35.06
CA VAL A 267 -13.11 10.78 -33.82
C VAL A 267 -12.94 12.02 -32.92
N SER A 268 -14.03 12.45 -32.28
CA SER A 268 -14.01 13.41 -31.18
C SER A 268 -14.54 12.74 -29.92
N ILE A 269 -13.69 12.62 -28.90
CA ILE A 269 -13.98 11.99 -27.61
C ILE A 269 -13.98 13.08 -26.54
N THR A 270 -15.00 13.13 -25.70
CA THR A 270 -15.10 14.09 -24.59
C THR A 270 -15.71 13.42 -23.37
N SER A 271 -15.07 13.52 -22.20
CA SER A 271 -15.61 13.04 -20.93
C SER A 271 -15.43 14.09 -19.83
N SER A 272 -16.44 14.20 -18.98
CA SER A 272 -16.48 15.03 -17.77
C SER A 272 -16.42 14.21 -16.48
N VAL A 273 -16.46 12.88 -16.58
CA VAL A 273 -16.55 11.93 -15.46
C VAL A 273 -15.41 10.92 -15.43
N SER A 274 -14.98 10.42 -16.60
CA SER A 274 -13.94 9.40 -16.77
C SER A 274 -12.73 9.95 -17.52
N SER A 275 -11.59 9.25 -17.48
CA SER A 275 -10.48 9.55 -18.39
C SER A 275 -10.90 9.14 -19.82
N PRO A 276 -10.89 10.04 -20.82
CA PRO A 276 -11.41 9.78 -22.16
C PRO A 276 -10.85 8.55 -22.88
N ILE A 277 -9.58 8.18 -22.66
CA ILE A 277 -9.00 6.91 -23.11
C ILE A 277 -8.21 6.30 -21.97
N VAL A 278 -8.60 5.10 -21.53
CA VAL A 278 -7.88 4.31 -20.52
C VAL A 278 -7.44 2.97 -21.10
N ILE A 279 -6.16 2.66 -20.96
CA ILE A 279 -5.59 1.35 -21.29
C ILE A 279 -5.22 0.66 -19.97
N LEU A 280 -5.86 -0.47 -19.70
CA LEU A 280 -5.71 -1.26 -18.49
C LEU A 280 -4.80 -2.48 -18.70
N SER A 281 -4.84 -3.10 -19.88
CA SER A 281 -3.96 -4.21 -20.28
C SER A 281 -3.90 -4.39 -21.81
N ALA A 282 -2.72 -4.74 -22.30
CA ALA A 282 -2.37 -5.32 -23.62
C ALA A 282 -0.88 -5.81 -23.53
N ASP A 283 -0.23 -6.14 -24.65
CA ASP A 283 1.25 -6.07 -24.75
C ASP A 283 1.65 -4.61 -25.05
N ASP A 284 1.75 -4.27 -26.35
CA ASP A 284 2.00 -2.92 -26.85
C ASP A 284 0.68 -2.29 -27.35
N VAL A 285 0.41 -1.01 -27.04
CA VAL A 285 -0.78 -0.31 -27.56
C VAL A 285 -0.40 0.86 -28.45
N THR A 286 -0.94 0.91 -29.67
CA THR A 286 -0.87 2.12 -30.50
C THR A 286 -2.19 2.86 -30.57
N LEU A 287 -2.17 4.18 -30.32
CA LEU A 287 -3.18 5.11 -30.83
C LEU A 287 -2.67 5.77 -32.11
N ARG A 288 -3.41 5.64 -33.22
CA ARG A 288 -2.94 6.01 -34.55
C ARG A 288 -3.84 7.06 -35.22
N ALA A 289 -3.33 8.26 -35.49
CA ALA A 289 -4.09 9.29 -36.22
C ALA A 289 -4.22 8.94 -37.71
N GLY A 290 -5.46 8.66 -38.16
CA GLY A 290 -5.82 8.26 -39.52
C GLY A 290 -5.44 9.29 -40.58
N LYS A 291 -5.02 8.86 -41.78
CA LYS A 291 -4.32 9.73 -42.73
C LYS A 291 -5.20 10.87 -43.26
N GLY A 292 -4.94 12.09 -42.81
CA GLY A 292 -5.70 13.29 -43.20
C GLY A 292 -7.00 13.48 -42.43
N THR A 293 -7.20 12.74 -41.34
CA THR A 293 -8.26 13.00 -40.36
C THR A 293 -7.77 13.97 -39.28
N SER A 294 -8.72 14.49 -38.49
CA SER A 294 -8.45 15.31 -37.32
C SER A 294 -9.21 14.71 -36.15
N ASN A 295 -8.51 14.44 -35.05
CA ASN A 295 -9.03 13.69 -33.92
C ASN A 295 -8.86 14.50 -32.64
N THR A 296 -9.87 14.52 -31.78
CA THR A 296 -9.86 15.27 -30.53
C THR A 296 -10.15 14.36 -29.34
N VAL A 297 -9.41 14.56 -28.24
CA VAL A 297 -9.60 13.84 -26.97
C VAL A 297 -9.63 14.88 -25.85
N THR A 298 -10.77 15.06 -25.19
CA THR A 298 -11.00 16.14 -24.23
C THR A 298 -11.41 15.61 -22.86
N ASP A 299 -10.54 15.82 -21.86
CA ASP A 299 -10.81 15.56 -20.45
C ASP A 299 -11.23 16.86 -19.75
N SER A 300 -12.54 16.98 -19.49
CA SER A 300 -13.17 18.08 -18.76
C SER A 300 -13.48 17.70 -17.31
N ARG A 301 -12.87 16.64 -16.76
CA ARG A 301 -12.98 16.31 -15.33
C ARG A 301 -12.34 17.39 -14.45
N PRO A 302 -12.74 17.50 -13.17
CA PRO A 302 -11.91 18.14 -12.15
C PRO A 302 -10.55 17.42 -12.00
N ALA A 303 -9.61 18.08 -11.31
CA ALA A 303 -8.33 17.47 -10.95
C ALA A 303 -8.55 16.21 -10.08
N VAL A 304 -7.80 15.14 -10.37
CA VAL A 304 -7.85 13.88 -9.60
C VAL A 304 -6.50 13.58 -8.94
N ASP A 305 -6.54 12.97 -7.75
CA ASP A 305 -5.35 12.59 -6.97
C ASP A 305 -4.64 11.38 -7.62
N SER A 306 -3.42 11.59 -8.12
CA SER A 306 -2.62 10.57 -8.82
C SER A 306 -2.09 9.45 -7.91
N GLU A 307 -2.13 9.65 -6.60
CA GLU A 307 -1.58 8.71 -5.61
C GLU A 307 -2.62 7.68 -5.13
N LEU A 308 -3.88 7.82 -5.57
CA LEU A 308 -4.96 6.88 -5.28
C LEU A 308 -4.99 5.74 -6.31
N ASP A 309 -5.09 4.51 -5.81
CA ASP A 309 -5.25 3.33 -6.67
C ASP A 309 -6.57 3.39 -7.45
N GLY A 310 -6.55 2.91 -8.70
CA GLY A 310 -7.67 2.99 -9.64
C GLY A 310 -7.90 4.36 -10.28
N VAL A 311 -7.11 5.40 -9.96
CA VAL A 311 -7.29 6.75 -10.53
C VAL A 311 -6.42 6.98 -11.78
N TYR A 312 -7.04 7.55 -12.82
CA TYR A 312 -6.42 7.80 -14.13
C TYR A 312 -6.27 9.30 -14.39
N SER A 313 -5.12 9.86 -13.98
CA SER A 313 -4.81 11.29 -13.88
C SER A 313 -4.38 11.97 -15.20
N ALA A 314 -4.91 11.52 -16.34
CA ALA A 314 -4.63 12.07 -17.67
C ALA A 314 -5.82 11.97 -18.63
N ALA A 315 -5.79 12.72 -19.74
CA ALA A 315 -6.80 12.62 -20.79
C ALA A 315 -6.67 11.33 -21.63
N VAL A 316 -5.42 10.89 -21.84
CA VAL A 316 -5.08 9.53 -22.30
C VAL A 316 -4.22 8.90 -21.22
N TYR A 317 -4.67 7.79 -20.63
CA TYR A 317 -3.96 7.06 -19.58
C TYR A 317 -3.66 5.63 -20.00
N SER A 318 -2.45 5.14 -19.73
CA SER A 318 -2.09 3.72 -19.92
C SER A 318 -1.41 3.11 -18.70
N LYS A 319 -1.68 1.82 -18.47
CA LYS A 319 -0.95 0.95 -17.54
C LYS A 319 0.19 0.14 -18.19
N VAL A 320 0.36 0.25 -19.51
CA VAL A 320 1.34 -0.47 -20.34
C VAL A 320 1.98 0.46 -21.37
N ASP A 321 3.00 0.00 -22.10
CA ASP A 321 3.68 0.77 -23.15
C ASP A 321 2.68 1.36 -24.17
N LEU A 322 2.87 2.66 -24.49
CA LEU A 322 1.92 3.44 -25.28
C LEU A 322 2.63 4.12 -26.46
N LYS A 323 2.13 3.86 -27.67
CA LYS A 323 2.67 4.38 -28.93
C LYS A 323 1.67 5.31 -29.62
N ILE A 324 2.05 6.56 -29.86
CA ILE A 324 1.25 7.56 -30.59
C ILE A 324 1.86 7.71 -31.99
N LYS A 325 1.15 7.29 -33.04
CA LYS A 325 1.66 7.39 -34.43
C LYS A 325 0.59 7.89 -35.41
N GLY A 326 0.94 8.00 -36.70
CA GLY A 326 -0.04 8.22 -37.77
C GLY A 326 0.14 9.53 -38.55
N LYS A 327 -0.76 9.77 -39.50
CA LYS A 327 -0.66 10.84 -40.53
C LYS A 327 -1.89 11.76 -40.59
N GLY A 328 -2.76 11.69 -39.59
CA GLY A 328 -3.72 12.72 -39.27
C GLY A 328 -3.20 13.65 -38.19
N THR A 329 -4.06 14.51 -37.66
CA THR A 329 -3.81 15.25 -36.42
C THR A 329 -4.47 14.55 -35.24
N LEU A 330 -3.82 14.63 -34.08
CA LEU A 330 -4.39 14.30 -32.77
C LEU A 330 -4.22 15.51 -31.85
N GLU A 331 -5.33 15.99 -31.29
CA GLU A 331 -5.39 17.09 -30.33
C GLU A 331 -5.91 16.55 -29.00
N VAL A 332 -5.09 16.61 -27.96
CA VAL A 332 -5.42 16.13 -26.61
C VAL A 332 -5.54 17.34 -25.68
N THR A 333 -6.71 17.52 -25.09
CA THR A 333 -7.00 18.58 -24.11
C THR A 333 -7.31 17.96 -22.75
N SER A 334 -6.72 18.53 -21.70
CA SER A 334 -6.93 18.13 -20.31
C SER A 334 -7.12 19.39 -19.47
N GLU A 335 -8.34 19.65 -19.00
CA GLU A 335 -8.63 20.90 -18.31
C GLU A 335 -7.87 21.02 -16.98
N ASN A 336 -7.77 19.92 -16.23
CA ASN A 336 -7.29 19.90 -14.85
C ASN A 336 -6.27 18.78 -14.52
N ASN A 337 -5.90 17.93 -15.49
CA ASN A 337 -5.05 16.75 -15.29
C ASN A 337 -3.83 16.78 -16.22
N ASN A 338 -3.10 15.65 -16.34
CA ASN A 338 -2.04 15.47 -17.36
C ASN A 338 -2.66 15.33 -18.76
N GLY A 339 -1.86 15.56 -19.81
CA GLY A 339 -2.25 15.31 -21.20
C GLY A 339 -2.29 13.81 -21.52
N ILE A 340 -1.12 13.24 -21.81
CA ILE A 340 -0.93 11.81 -22.07
C ILE A 340 -0.02 11.23 -20.98
N HIS A 341 -0.47 10.20 -20.25
CA HIS A 341 0.31 9.51 -19.21
C HIS A 341 0.32 7.99 -19.44
N THR A 342 1.50 7.36 -19.45
CA THR A 342 1.63 5.90 -19.24
C THR A 342 2.44 5.57 -17.98
N LYS A 343 2.10 4.43 -17.36
CA LYS A 343 2.88 3.85 -16.28
C LYS A 343 4.28 3.40 -16.70
N ASP A 344 4.49 3.05 -17.97
CA ASP A 344 5.72 2.46 -18.49
C ASP A 344 6.35 3.36 -19.59
N ASP A 345 6.66 2.87 -20.80
CA ASP A 345 7.31 3.63 -21.88
C ASP A 345 6.29 4.35 -22.80
N LEU A 346 6.52 5.64 -23.07
CA LEU A 346 5.73 6.44 -24.03
C LEU A 346 6.52 6.68 -25.32
N LYS A 347 5.98 6.31 -26.49
CA LYS A 347 6.61 6.57 -27.79
C LYS A 347 5.75 7.41 -28.74
N VAL A 348 6.37 8.32 -29.51
CA VAL A 348 5.72 9.12 -30.56
C VAL A 348 6.45 8.95 -31.90
N GLU A 349 5.73 8.57 -32.97
CA GLU A 349 6.31 8.23 -34.29
C GLU A 349 5.54 8.89 -35.46
N LYS A 350 6.19 9.73 -36.26
CA LYS A 350 5.63 10.45 -37.43
C LYS A 350 4.36 11.28 -37.18
N ALA A 351 3.94 11.46 -35.93
CA ALA A 351 2.65 12.04 -35.58
C ALA A 351 2.56 13.55 -35.85
N THR A 352 1.34 14.06 -36.06
CA THR A 352 1.03 15.49 -35.84
C THR A 352 0.20 15.61 -34.58
N LEU A 353 0.83 16.04 -33.48
CA LEU A 353 0.28 15.97 -32.13
C LEU A 353 0.23 17.35 -31.49
N THR A 354 -0.89 17.70 -30.89
CA THR A 354 -1.01 18.86 -29.99
C THR A 354 -1.55 18.40 -28.65
N VAL A 355 -0.93 18.82 -27.56
CA VAL A 355 -1.38 18.50 -26.19
C VAL A 355 -1.47 19.78 -25.37
N SER A 356 -2.63 20.03 -24.76
CA SER A 356 -2.85 21.14 -23.82
C SER A 356 -3.42 20.64 -22.51
N CYS A 357 -2.73 20.91 -21.41
CA CYS A 357 -3.02 20.34 -20.10
C CYS A 357 -2.77 21.33 -18.95
N LEU A 358 -3.32 21.03 -17.77
CA LEU A 358 -2.94 21.74 -16.55
C LEU A 358 -1.59 21.22 -16.03
N ASP A 359 -1.49 19.92 -15.79
CA ASP A 359 -0.28 19.26 -15.29
C ASP A 359 0.68 18.94 -16.46
N ASN A 360 1.30 17.75 -16.52
CA ASN A 360 2.34 17.45 -17.50
C ASN A 360 1.75 17.04 -18.87
N ALA A 361 2.35 17.49 -19.97
CA ALA A 361 1.78 17.25 -21.30
C ALA A 361 2.05 15.83 -21.82
N LEU A 362 3.31 15.40 -21.83
CA LEU A 362 3.68 13.99 -22.07
C LEU A 362 4.34 13.41 -20.82
N LYS A 363 3.81 12.30 -20.30
CA LYS A 363 4.39 11.57 -19.18
C LYS A 363 4.47 10.07 -19.47
N GLY A 364 5.67 9.52 -19.37
CA GLY A 364 5.89 8.06 -19.35
C GLY A 364 6.87 7.81 -18.21
N ASN A 365 6.50 7.02 -17.21
CA ASN A 365 7.36 6.95 -16.02
C ASN A 365 8.72 6.35 -16.37
N ASP A 366 8.75 5.31 -17.22
CA ASP A 366 9.96 4.58 -17.58
C ASP A 366 10.75 5.27 -18.70
N SER A 367 10.09 5.82 -19.73
CA SER A 367 10.70 6.74 -20.70
C SER A 367 9.67 7.55 -21.49
N VAL A 368 10.15 8.61 -22.17
CA VAL A 368 9.41 9.25 -23.28
C VAL A 368 10.33 9.36 -24.49
N THR A 369 9.94 8.74 -25.60
CA THR A 369 10.73 8.68 -26.85
C THR A 369 9.96 9.30 -28.03
N ILE A 370 10.45 10.39 -28.58
CA ILE A 370 9.93 11.03 -29.80
C ILE A 370 10.88 10.68 -30.95
N SER A 371 10.43 9.82 -31.88
CA SER A 371 11.22 9.38 -33.04
C SER A 371 11.12 10.33 -34.24
N SER A 372 9.93 10.87 -34.49
CA SER A 372 9.66 11.92 -35.50
C SER A 372 8.27 12.51 -35.37
N GLY A 373 8.01 13.64 -36.02
CA GLY A 373 6.68 14.26 -36.10
C GLY A 373 6.67 15.79 -36.00
N ASN A 374 5.48 16.36 -35.91
CA ASN A 374 5.25 17.76 -35.56
C ASN A 374 4.41 17.80 -34.27
N ILE A 375 5.06 18.13 -33.16
CA ILE A 375 4.51 18.02 -31.81
C ILE A 375 4.52 19.42 -31.15
N THR A 376 3.37 19.85 -30.63
CA THR A 376 3.25 21.06 -29.81
C THR A 376 2.65 20.72 -28.44
N LEU A 377 3.35 21.08 -27.37
CA LEU A 377 2.98 20.77 -25.98
C LEU A 377 2.74 22.05 -25.19
N TYR A 378 1.67 22.06 -24.39
CA TYR A 378 1.22 23.20 -23.59
C TYR A 378 0.87 22.74 -22.16
N ALA A 379 1.79 22.89 -21.21
CA ALA A 379 1.59 22.57 -19.79
C ALA A 379 1.42 23.87 -18.99
N ARG A 380 0.21 24.14 -18.48
CA ARG A 380 -0.13 25.43 -17.83
C ARG A 380 0.34 25.55 -16.38
N GLN A 381 0.58 24.44 -15.69
CA GLN A 381 1.15 24.37 -14.34
C GLN A 381 2.25 23.30 -14.20
N GLY A 382 2.21 22.21 -14.98
CA GLY A 382 3.22 21.15 -14.96
C GLY A 382 4.37 21.30 -15.96
N ASP A 383 5.06 20.19 -16.21
CA ASP A 383 6.22 20.08 -17.09
C ASP A 383 5.83 19.69 -18.54
N GLY A 384 6.63 20.08 -19.53
CA GLY A 384 6.35 19.78 -20.93
C GLY A 384 6.44 18.29 -21.26
N ILE A 385 7.54 17.66 -20.86
CA ILE A 385 7.74 16.21 -20.91
C ILE A 385 8.27 15.77 -19.54
N LYS A 386 7.74 14.69 -18.97
CA LYS A 386 8.15 14.19 -17.65
C LYS A 386 8.37 12.67 -17.65
N THR A 387 9.48 12.20 -17.07
CA THR A 387 9.63 10.81 -16.61
C THR A 387 9.66 10.76 -15.08
N SER A 388 9.60 9.58 -14.47
CA SER A 388 9.53 9.48 -12.99
C SER A 388 10.16 8.23 -12.39
N ASN A 389 10.48 7.22 -13.19
CA ASN A 389 11.16 6.02 -12.73
C ASN A 389 12.68 6.16 -12.91
N SER A 390 13.43 6.15 -11.81
CA SER A 390 14.90 6.21 -11.79
C SER A 390 15.56 4.85 -11.53
N GLU A 391 14.86 3.73 -11.72
CA GLU A 391 15.41 2.39 -11.54
C GLU A 391 16.59 2.12 -12.50
N THR A 392 17.64 1.50 -11.97
CA THR A 392 18.85 1.13 -12.71
C THR A 392 19.15 -0.35 -12.51
N THR A 393 19.52 -1.04 -13.60
CA THR A 393 19.91 -2.45 -13.59
C THR A 393 21.07 -2.68 -14.55
N ASP A 394 21.76 -3.82 -14.45
CA ASP A 394 22.90 -4.18 -15.32
C ASP A 394 22.58 -4.27 -16.83
N SER A 395 21.32 -4.08 -17.25
CA SER A 395 20.89 -4.17 -18.65
C SER A 395 19.75 -3.24 -19.09
N LYS A 396 19.01 -2.61 -18.17
CA LYS A 396 18.01 -1.57 -18.44
C LYS A 396 18.20 -0.37 -17.49
N GLN A 397 18.12 0.82 -18.07
CA GLN A 397 18.15 2.12 -17.39
C GLN A 397 16.84 2.84 -17.75
N LYS A 398 16.08 3.26 -16.74
CA LYS A 398 14.81 3.98 -16.90
C LYS A 398 14.99 5.48 -16.64
N GLY A 399 13.95 6.27 -16.91
CA GLY A 399 13.89 7.71 -16.65
C GLY A 399 14.37 8.59 -17.80
N THR A 400 14.67 8.02 -18.96
CA THR A 400 15.25 8.75 -20.09
C THR A 400 14.18 9.43 -20.94
N VAL A 401 14.40 10.70 -21.30
CA VAL A 401 13.66 11.35 -22.41
C VAL A 401 14.55 11.34 -23.65
N THR A 402 14.02 10.86 -24.77
CA THR A 402 14.72 10.78 -26.05
C THR A 402 13.98 11.58 -27.12
N VAL A 403 14.66 12.50 -27.79
CA VAL A 403 14.12 13.25 -28.94
C VAL A 403 15.04 13.03 -30.14
N ASN A 404 14.61 12.18 -31.06
CA ASN A 404 15.33 11.85 -32.27
C ASN A 404 14.68 12.51 -33.50
N SER A 405 15.36 12.43 -34.63
CA SER A 405 14.76 12.51 -35.98
C SER A 405 15.05 11.22 -36.76
N ASP A 406 14.99 10.07 -36.09
CA ASP A 406 15.42 8.77 -36.63
C ASP A 406 14.41 8.17 -37.61
N ASP A 407 13.14 8.55 -37.48
CA ASP A 407 12.03 8.06 -38.30
C ASP A 407 11.34 9.17 -39.13
N GLY A 408 12.08 10.24 -39.44
CA GLY A 408 11.64 11.40 -40.23
C GLY A 408 12.01 12.74 -39.58
N ASP A 409 11.56 13.84 -40.16
CA ASP A 409 11.72 15.19 -39.57
C ASP A 409 11.00 15.31 -38.22
N THR A 410 11.60 16.07 -37.31
CA THR A 410 11.09 16.35 -35.96
C THR A 410 10.99 17.84 -35.71
N VAL A 411 9.78 18.32 -35.47
CA VAL A 411 9.51 19.66 -34.93
C VAL A 411 8.83 19.47 -33.58
N LEU A 412 9.51 19.86 -32.51
CA LEU A 412 9.00 19.76 -31.13
C LEU A 412 9.00 21.16 -30.51
N THR A 413 7.80 21.68 -30.25
CA THR A 413 7.60 22.98 -29.59
C THR A 413 6.96 22.75 -28.23
N ILE A 414 7.60 23.23 -27.18
CA ILE A 414 7.17 23.03 -25.79
C ILE A 414 6.91 24.39 -25.16
N TYR A 415 5.73 24.55 -24.56
CA TYR A 415 5.34 25.63 -23.69
C TYR A 415 5.03 25.04 -22.32
N ALA A 416 5.79 25.39 -21.29
CA ALA A 416 5.66 24.84 -19.95
C ALA A 416 5.68 25.96 -18.90
N ALA A 417 4.88 25.82 -17.84
CA ALA A 417 4.93 26.74 -16.71
C ALA A 417 5.97 26.30 -15.66
N CYS A 418 6.26 24.99 -15.58
CA CYS A 418 7.45 24.45 -14.96
C CYS A 418 8.52 24.13 -16.03
N ASP A 419 9.05 22.91 -16.04
CA ASP A 419 10.27 22.57 -16.77
C ASP A 419 9.93 22.07 -18.18
N GLY A 420 10.77 22.37 -19.17
CA GLY A 420 10.50 21.99 -20.57
C GLY A 420 10.55 20.48 -20.78
N ILE A 421 11.56 19.83 -20.19
CA ILE A 421 11.75 18.38 -20.13
C ILE A 421 12.33 18.07 -18.75
N ASP A 422 11.56 17.42 -17.88
CA ASP A 422 12.07 16.82 -16.64
C ASP A 422 12.29 15.32 -16.87
N ALA A 423 13.52 14.87 -16.62
CA ALA A 423 13.92 13.49 -16.83
C ALA A 423 14.57 12.92 -15.57
N ALA A 424 13.98 11.85 -15.04
CA ALA A 424 14.46 11.12 -13.87
C ALA A 424 15.84 10.44 -14.05
N TYR A 425 16.41 10.48 -15.27
CA TYR A 425 17.77 10.03 -15.54
C TYR A 425 18.57 10.91 -16.53
N ASP A 426 18.12 11.03 -17.79
CA ASP A 426 18.90 11.67 -18.87
C ASP A 426 17.99 12.20 -19.99
N VAL A 427 18.48 13.19 -20.75
CA VAL A 427 17.80 13.80 -21.91
C VAL A 427 18.69 13.68 -23.15
N VAL A 428 18.32 12.75 -24.04
CA VAL A 428 19.09 12.44 -25.25
C VAL A 428 18.44 13.08 -26.47
N VAL A 429 19.20 13.86 -27.24
CA VAL A 429 18.70 14.53 -28.47
C VAL A 429 19.58 14.17 -29.67
N ASN A 430 19.03 13.49 -30.68
CA ASN A 430 19.78 12.98 -31.83
C ASN A 430 19.18 13.41 -33.18
N GLU A 431 19.83 14.32 -33.90
CA GLU A 431 19.54 14.59 -35.31
C GLU A 431 20.18 13.49 -36.19
N THR A 432 19.39 12.89 -37.08
CA THR A 432 19.82 11.81 -37.99
C THR A 432 20.16 12.37 -39.37
N GLU A 433 21.29 11.95 -39.95
CA GLU A 433 21.77 12.44 -41.25
C GLU A 433 20.71 12.30 -42.35
N GLY A 434 20.21 13.44 -42.85
CA GLY A 434 19.21 13.53 -43.93
C GLY A 434 17.82 13.96 -43.47
N ASN A 435 17.52 13.90 -42.18
CA ASN A 435 16.32 14.46 -41.56
C ASN A 435 16.69 15.74 -40.77
N THR A 436 15.69 16.51 -40.34
CA THR A 436 15.88 17.71 -39.51
C THR A 436 15.32 17.55 -38.09
N LEU A 437 15.97 18.17 -37.10
CA LEU A 437 15.47 18.24 -35.72
C LEU A 437 15.39 19.70 -35.24
N ALA A 438 14.17 20.20 -35.06
CA ALA A 438 13.89 21.54 -34.54
C ALA A 438 13.20 21.45 -33.17
N LEU A 439 13.96 21.65 -32.10
CA LEU A 439 13.47 21.74 -30.72
C LEU A 439 13.35 23.21 -30.29
N SER A 440 12.18 23.62 -29.82
CA SER A 440 11.91 24.94 -29.24
C SER A 440 11.23 24.79 -27.88
N ILE A 441 11.76 25.42 -26.84
CA ILE A 441 11.24 25.34 -25.47
C ILE A 441 11.01 26.76 -24.94
N PHE A 442 9.84 26.98 -24.36
CA PHE A 442 9.40 28.25 -23.77
C PHE A 442 8.86 27.99 -22.35
N THR A 443 9.65 28.33 -21.34
CA THR A 443 9.26 28.26 -19.93
C THR A 443 8.56 29.56 -19.48
N ASP A 444 8.00 29.53 -18.26
CA ASP A 444 7.79 30.63 -17.29
C ASP A 444 7.60 32.08 -17.81
N ALA A 445 8.60 32.66 -18.48
CA ALA A 445 8.60 34.05 -18.94
C ALA A 445 8.06 34.26 -20.37
N TYR A 446 7.82 33.18 -21.14
CA TYR A 446 7.52 33.26 -22.59
C TYR A 446 6.24 32.55 -23.04
N TYR A 447 5.57 31.79 -22.18
CA TYR A 447 4.29 31.16 -22.49
C TYR A 447 3.11 32.05 -22.00
N PRO A 448 2.31 32.67 -22.89
CA PRO A 448 1.29 33.64 -22.48
C PRO A 448 0.09 33.06 -21.73
N GLU A 449 -0.10 31.74 -21.78
CA GLU A 449 -1.18 31.00 -21.11
C GLU A 449 -0.62 30.14 -19.95
N ALA A 450 0.63 30.38 -19.53
CA ALA A 450 1.17 29.84 -18.28
C ALA A 450 0.36 30.41 -17.10
N GLU A 451 -0.17 29.52 -16.26
CA GLU A 451 -0.73 29.90 -14.98
C GLU A 451 0.43 30.06 -13.98
N THR A 452 0.33 30.99 -13.04
CA THR A 452 1.42 31.23 -12.10
C THR A 452 1.58 30.06 -11.13
N VAL A 453 2.60 29.23 -11.34
CA VAL A 453 2.95 28.11 -10.45
C VAL A 453 3.55 28.64 -9.14
N SER A 454 2.69 29.18 -8.30
CA SER A 454 3.04 29.57 -6.94
C SER A 454 3.23 28.31 -6.09
N VAL A 455 4.47 27.77 -6.05
CA VAL A 455 4.89 26.67 -5.16
C VAL A 455 4.99 27.12 -3.68
N TYR A 456 4.11 28.03 -3.28
CA TYR A 456 3.57 28.17 -1.95
C TYR A 456 2.11 28.58 -2.13
N SER A 457 1.16 27.75 -1.70
CA SER A 457 -0.14 28.30 -1.33
C SER A 457 0.10 29.16 -0.07
N ASP A 458 0.03 30.48 -0.20
CA ASP A 458 0.15 31.44 0.92
C ASP A 458 -0.82 31.14 2.07
N SER A 459 -1.80 30.26 1.84
CA SER A 459 -2.78 29.76 2.79
C SER A 459 -2.46 28.40 3.45
N THR A 460 -1.28 27.79 3.27
CA THR A 460 -0.94 26.51 3.94
C THR A 460 0.11 26.71 5.04
N LEU A 461 0.01 25.91 6.10
CA LEU A 461 1.04 25.74 7.12
C LEU A 461 1.31 24.25 7.35
N TYR A 462 2.56 23.83 7.17
CA TYR A 462 3.02 22.48 7.49
C TYR A 462 3.34 22.37 8.98
N LEU A 463 2.99 21.25 9.60
CA LEU A 463 3.26 20.95 11.01
C LEU A 463 4.08 19.66 11.12
N LYS A 464 5.26 19.73 11.74
CA LYS A 464 6.07 18.56 12.09
C LYS A 464 5.91 18.25 13.57
N VAL A 465 5.26 17.13 13.90
CA VAL A 465 4.90 16.76 15.28
C VAL A 465 5.57 15.45 15.72
N PRO A 466 6.17 15.35 16.92
CA PRO A 466 6.64 14.08 17.48
C PRO A 466 5.54 13.02 17.53
N SER A 467 5.91 11.77 17.31
CA SER A 467 4.98 10.62 17.34
C SER A 467 4.14 10.51 18.60
N GLY A 468 4.70 10.88 19.76
CA GLY A 468 3.97 10.93 21.04
C GLY A 468 2.86 11.99 21.12
N ILE A 469 2.76 12.93 20.17
CA ILE A 469 1.70 13.94 20.12
C ILE A 469 0.47 13.43 19.36
N TYR A 470 0.66 12.89 18.15
CA TYR A 470 -0.42 12.45 17.26
C TYR A 470 -0.80 10.97 17.41
N GLY A 471 0.10 10.14 17.95
CA GLY A 471 -0.11 8.70 18.11
C GLY A 471 -1.30 8.33 18.99
N SER A 472 -1.82 7.12 18.79
CA SER A 472 -2.99 6.56 19.50
C SER A 472 -4.29 7.35 19.32
N GLY A 473 -4.59 7.75 18.07
CA GLY A 473 -5.89 8.33 17.70
C GLY A 473 -6.11 9.76 18.16
N ARG A 474 -5.03 10.55 18.30
CA ARG A 474 -5.12 11.95 18.74
C ARG A 474 -5.32 12.87 17.55
N ALA A 475 -6.23 13.83 17.69
CA ALA A 475 -6.48 14.86 16.69
C ALA A 475 -5.66 16.13 16.98
N VAL A 476 -5.12 16.76 15.95
CA VAL A 476 -4.41 18.04 16.03
C VAL A 476 -5.25 19.13 15.37
N TYR A 477 -5.39 20.25 16.06
CA TYR A 477 -6.17 21.41 15.63
C TYR A 477 -5.34 22.68 15.80
N VAL A 478 -5.47 23.62 14.87
CA VAL A 478 -4.87 24.95 14.97
C VAL A 478 -5.96 26.00 15.03
N GLN A 479 -5.86 26.90 16.00
CA GLN A 479 -6.59 28.16 16.01
C GLN A 479 -5.70 29.25 15.40
N PHE A 480 -6.19 29.92 14.37
CA PHE A 480 -5.55 31.05 13.69
C PHE A 480 -6.24 32.36 14.06
N SER A 481 -5.48 33.45 14.22
CA SER A 481 -6.04 34.78 14.50
C SER A 481 -5.15 35.93 14.03
N ASP A 482 -5.74 37.13 13.91
CA ASP A 482 -5.00 38.41 13.91
C ASP A 482 -5.11 39.17 15.26
N GLY A 483 -6.16 38.89 16.03
CA GLY A 483 -6.56 39.60 17.25
C GLY A 483 -7.94 40.26 17.16
N SER A 484 -8.55 40.25 15.97
CA SER A 484 -9.91 40.70 15.64
C SER A 484 -10.77 39.60 15.02
N LYS A 485 -10.15 38.71 14.23
CA LYS A 485 -10.72 37.51 13.62
C LYS A 485 -10.05 36.27 14.21
N THR A 486 -10.79 35.17 14.19
CA THR A 486 -10.33 33.83 14.58
C THR A 486 -10.94 32.79 13.64
N SER A 487 -10.16 31.78 13.25
CA SER A 487 -10.64 30.56 12.61
C SER A 487 -10.01 29.35 13.29
N TRP A 488 -10.69 28.22 13.26
CA TRP A 488 -10.08 26.93 13.51
C TRP A 488 -9.83 26.20 12.20
N ALA A 489 -8.91 25.24 12.24
CA ALA A 489 -8.71 24.24 11.21
C ALA A 489 -8.16 22.95 11.86
N LYS A 490 -8.64 21.79 11.38
CA LYS A 490 -8.08 20.48 11.73
C LYS A 490 -6.82 20.26 10.90
N ALA A 491 -5.78 19.67 11.48
CA ALA A 491 -4.60 19.28 10.72
C ALA A 491 -4.84 17.92 10.02
N SER A 492 -4.66 17.90 8.70
CA SER A 492 -4.69 16.70 7.87
C SER A 492 -3.37 15.95 7.96
N TYR A 493 -3.42 14.62 7.89
CA TYR A 493 -2.22 13.78 7.92
C TYR A 493 -1.54 13.75 6.54
N LEU A 494 -0.22 13.95 6.50
CA LEU A 494 0.59 13.64 5.31
C LEU A 494 1.25 12.27 5.44
N LYS A 495 2.26 12.14 6.31
CA LYS A 495 3.03 10.89 6.49
C LYS A 495 3.79 10.81 7.81
N GLN A 496 4.34 9.63 8.09
CA GLN A 496 5.25 9.37 9.22
C GLN A 496 6.70 9.25 8.71
N SER A 497 7.65 9.84 9.44
CA SER A 497 9.09 9.60 9.27
C SER A 497 9.68 8.97 10.53
N ASN A 498 10.55 7.98 10.34
CA ASN A 498 11.18 7.20 11.42
C ASN A 498 12.69 7.50 11.56
N GLU A 499 13.20 8.53 10.89
CA GLU A 499 14.63 8.83 10.86
C GLU A 499 15.15 9.50 12.14
N PHE A 500 16.40 9.21 12.51
CA PHE A 500 17.12 9.77 13.66
C PHE A 500 16.40 9.66 15.03
N ARG A 501 16.42 8.44 15.59
CA ARG A 501 16.19 8.12 17.01
C ARG A 501 14.80 8.42 17.60
N SER A 502 13.88 9.02 16.87
CA SER A 502 12.49 9.24 17.29
C SER A 502 11.59 9.45 16.07
N ALA A 503 10.41 8.83 16.05
CA ALA A 503 9.47 8.99 14.95
C ALA A 503 8.71 10.33 15.04
N TYR A 504 8.41 10.90 13.88
CA TYR A 504 7.64 12.14 13.69
C TYR A 504 6.50 11.91 12.68
N TYR A 505 5.46 12.72 12.79
CA TYR A 505 4.44 12.87 11.77
C TYR A 505 4.51 14.26 11.14
N TYR A 506 4.24 14.31 9.84
CA TYR A 506 4.03 15.54 9.09
C TYR A 506 2.53 15.69 8.80
N LEU A 507 2.01 16.89 9.04
CA LEU A 507 0.61 17.24 8.87
C LEU A 507 0.52 18.57 8.09
N THR A 508 -0.60 18.81 7.41
CA THR A 508 -0.95 20.09 6.77
C THR A 508 -2.14 20.73 7.46
N VAL A 509 -2.23 22.06 7.42
CA VAL A 509 -3.42 22.79 7.83
C VAL A 509 -3.53 24.11 7.05
N ASP A 510 -4.74 24.47 6.64
CA ASP A 510 -5.00 25.75 5.99
C ASP A 510 -4.88 26.91 7.00
N LYS A 511 -3.87 27.75 6.79
CA LYS A 511 -3.63 29.03 7.46
C LYS A 511 -4.38 30.15 6.70
N PRO A 512 -5.48 30.71 7.22
CA PRO A 512 -6.18 31.81 6.56
C PRO A 512 -5.24 32.99 6.28
N SER A 513 -5.43 33.70 5.16
CA SER A 513 -4.56 34.81 4.74
C SER A 513 -4.52 35.99 5.73
N PHE A 514 -5.50 36.12 6.62
CA PHE A 514 -5.50 37.11 7.70
C PHE A 514 -4.64 36.71 8.92
N ALA A 515 -4.23 35.44 9.04
CA ALA A 515 -3.66 34.90 10.26
C ALA A 515 -2.21 35.38 10.49
N THR A 516 -2.02 36.20 11.53
CA THR A 516 -0.68 36.62 12.02
C THR A 516 -0.26 35.89 13.29
N LYS A 517 -1.16 35.10 13.89
CA LYS A 517 -0.93 34.31 15.11
C LYS A 517 -1.58 32.94 15.01
N MET A 518 -0.99 31.96 15.69
CA MET A 518 -1.53 30.61 15.84
C MET A 518 -1.45 30.11 17.29
N THR A 519 -2.37 29.20 17.64
CA THR A 519 -2.32 28.37 18.85
C THR A 519 -2.63 26.92 18.47
N LEU A 520 -1.79 25.99 18.89
CA LEU A 520 -1.87 24.57 18.57
C LEU A 520 -2.53 23.79 19.71
N TYR A 521 -3.50 22.94 19.38
CA TYR A 521 -4.26 22.10 20.31
C TYR A 521 -4.20 20.63 19.90
N VAL A 522 -4.22 19.74 20.89
CA VAL A 522 -4.14 18.28 20.69
C VAL A 522 -5.20 17.62 21.56
N TYR A 523 -6.06 16.80 20.97
CA TYR A 523 -7.20 16.14 21.62
C TYR A 523 -7.06 14.62 21.57
N SER A 524 -7.78 13.90 22.44
CA SER A 524 -7.85 12.43 22.46
C SER A 524 -8.83 11.84 21.42
N GLY A 525 -9.09 12.57 20.34
CA GLY A 525 -10.12 12.29 19.33
C GLY A 525 -10.72 13.59 18.80
N GLU A 526 -11.79 13.51 18.01
CA GLU A 526 -12.53 14.68 17.53
C GLU A 526 -13.20 15.43 18.69
N PRO A 527 -13.01 16.75 18.85
CA PRO A 527 -13.71 17.53 19.87
C PRO A 527 -15.17 17.77 19.47
N SER A 528 -16.09 17.75 20.44
CA SER A 528 -17.55 17.89 20.20
C SER A 528 -18.00 19.29 19.74
N SER A 529 -17.06 20.24 19.70
CA SER A 529 -17.17 21.59 19.13
C SER A 529 -15.76 22.16 19.01
N GLU A 530 -15.56 23.25 18.26
CA GLU A 530 -14.28 23.97 18.14
C GLU A 530 -13.95 24.80 19.42
N ALA A 531 -14.14 24.20 20.59
CA ALA A 531 -13.94 24.83 21.89
C ALA A 531 -12.50 24.67 22.37
N ALA A 532 -11.89 25.74 22.87
CA ALA A 532 -10.53 25.76 23.43
C ALA A 532 -10.43 25.08 24.82
N SER A 533 -11.10 23.94 25.03
CA SER A 533 -11.25 23.26 26.32
C SER A 533 -11.39 21.75 26.14
N GLY A 534 -10.76 20.96 27.02
CA GLY A 534 -10.76 19.49 26.91
C GLY A 534 -9.62 18.92 26.06
N TYR A 535 -8.65 19.76 25.66
CA TYR A 535 -7.41 19.32 25.03
C TYR A 535 -6.51 18.55 26.00
N LEU A 536 -5.70 17.65 25.47
CA LEU A 536 -4.58 17.00 26.17
C LEU A 536 -3.38 17.94 26.29
N TYR A 537 -3.08 18.68 25.21
CA TYR A 537 -1.96 19.62 25.14
C TYR A 537 -2.37 20.87 24.37
N CYS A 538 -1.80 22.01 24.75
CA CYS A 538 -1.94 23.30 24.08
C CYS A 538 -0.58 24.00 24.02
N SER A 539 -0.34 24.79 22.98
CA SER A 539 0.81 25.70 22.92
C SER A 539 0.52 27.05 23.58
N SER A 540 1.55 27.86 23.77
CA SER A 540 1.38 29.32 23.86
C SER A 540 0.79 29.87 22.54
N VAL A 541 0.29 31.11 22.56
CA VAL A 541 0.01 31.85 21.32
C VAL A 541 1.35 32.24 20.68
N TYR A 542 1.55 31.88 19.42
CA TYR A 542 2.74 32.22 18.62
C TYR A 542 2.39 33.23 17.54
N SER A 543 3.27 34.19 17.27
CA SER A 543 3.20 34.99 16.04
C SER A 543 3.76 34.16 14.88
N ILE A 544 3.05 34.16 13.75
CA ILE A 544 3.47 33.46 12.53
C ILE A 544 4.40 34.40 11.76
N PRO A 545 5.65 34.01 11.44
CA PRO A 545 6.51 34.83 10.59
C PRO A 545 6.06 34.74 9.13
N GLU A 546 5.90 35.88 8.46
CA GLU A 546 5.37 35.98 7.08
C GLU A 546 6.16 35.18 6.03
N SER A 547 7.44 34.88 6.30
CA SER A 547 8.32 34.10 5.42
C SER A 547 8.50 32.64 5.83
N LYS A 548 7.61 32.08 6.67
CA LYS A 548 7.77 30.75 7.28
C LYS A 548 6.47 29.93 7.25
N ASP A 549 6.55 28.78 6.60
CA ASP A 549 5.47 27.86 6.25
C ASP A 549 5.58 26.49 6.94
N LEU A 550 6.63 26.23 7.72
CA LEU A 550 6.76 25.04 8.59
C LEU A 550 6.84 25.42 10.07
N ALA A 551 5.94 24.88 10.89
CA ALA A 551 6.06 24.86 12.34
C ALA A 551 6.52 23.48 12.83
N THR A 552 7.73 23.41 13.39
CA THR A 552 8.18 22.23 14.15
C THR A 552 7.65 22.33 15.57
N VAL A 553 6.94 21.30 16.01
CA VAL A 553 6.38 21.18 17.36
C VAL A 553 7.29 20.32 18.21
N SER A 554 7.49 20.71 19.46
CA SER A 554 8.16 19.89 20.47
C SER A 554 7.34 19.90 21.75
N SER A 555 7.27 18.75 22.43
CA SER A 555 6.55 18.58 23.69
C SER A 555 7.54 18.40 24.84
N ASP A 556 7.46 19.25 25.87
CA ASP A 556 7.83 18.81 27.22
C ASP A 556 6.61 18.18 27.91
N SER A 557 6.77 17.68 29.13
CA SER A 557 5.71 16.92 29.83
C SER A 557 4.48 17.74 30.23
N SER A 558 4.44 19.04 29.91
CA SER A 558 3.32 19.94 30.25
C SER A 558 2.98 21.00 29.20
N SER A 559 3.79 21.20 28.15
CA SER A 559 3.58 22.25 27.16
C SER A 559 4.04 21.89 25.75
N LEU A 560 3.40 22.49 24.75
CA LEU A 560 3.85 22.46 23.34
C LEU A 560 4.63 23.73 23.00
N ARG A 561 5.81 23.56 22.42
CA ARG A 561 6.68 24.64 21.95
C ARG A 561 6.84 24.54 20.44
N LEU A 562 6.62 25.65 19.75
CA LEU A 562 6.78 25.76 18.29
C LEU A 562 8.11 26.48 17.96
N SER A 563 8.79 26.01 16.92
CA SER A 563 9.84 26.77 16.22
C SER A 563 9.55 26.78 14.72
N PHE A 564 9.67 27.96 14.11
CA PHE A 564 9.34 28.18 12.70
C PHE A 564 10.57 28.05 11.80
N SER A 565 10.41 27.33 10.70
CA SER A 565 11.34 27.24 9.58
C SER A 565 10.57 27.41 8.27
N SER A 566 11.26 27.38 7.13
CA SER A 566 10.53 27.08 5.89
C SER A 566 10.34 25.58 5.77
N TYR A 567 9.31 25.13 5.05
CA TYR A 567 9.26 23.77 4.54
C TYR A 567 10.26 23.64 3.37
N SER A 568 10.78 22.44 3.14
CA SER A 568 11.63 22.14 1.98
C SER A 568 11.76 20.62 1.81
N SER A 569 11.70 20.17 0.56
CA SER A 569 11.94 18.78 0.13
C SER A 569 13.41 18.46 -0.15
N GLN A 570 14.31 19.47 -0.12
CA GLN A 570 15.73 19.31 -0.46
C GLN A 570 16.60 18.84 0.72
N THR A 571 17.63 18.03 0.44
CA THR A 571 18.65 17.65 1.43
C THR A 571 19.52 18.85 1.82
N VAL A 572 19.89 18.94 3.10
CA VAL A 572 21.03 19.76 3.54
C VAL A 572 22.20 18.82 3.86
N GLY A 573 23.37 19.08 3.26
CA GLY A 573 24.54 18.20 3.34
C GLY A 573 25.11 18.00 4.76
N PRO A 574 25.92 16.95 4.96
CA PRO A 574 26.37 16.49 6.28
C PRO A 574 27.26 17.52 6.98
N GLY A 575 26.66 18.26 7.92
CA GLY A 575 27.32 19.30 8.72
C GLY A 575 26.37 20.37 9.25
N GLY A 576 25.26 20.61 8.55
CA GLY A 576 24.15 21.43 9.05
C GLY A 576 23.23 20.63 9.98
N TRP A 577 22.60 21.30 10.95
CA TRP A 577 21.43 20.78 11.68
C TRP A 577 20.16 20.94 10.81
N GLY A 578 20.20 20.41 9.59
CA GLY A 578 19.08 20.38 8.65
C GLY A 578 18.06 19.30 8.99
N MET A 579 16.88 19.37 8.37
CA MET A 579 15.88 18.30 8.53
C MET A 579 16.17 17.12 7.58
N PRO A 580 15.72 15.90 7.92
CA PRO A 580 15.82 14.76 7.02
C PRO A 580 14.88 14.92 5.82
N GLN A 581 15.23 14.28 4.70
CA GLN A 581 14.58 14.49 3.40
C GLN A 581 13.33 13.61 3.21
N GLU A 582 12.52 13.94 2.21
CA GLU A 582 11.17 13.40 2.04
C GLU A 582 10.94 12.53 0.80
N GLY A 583 11.99 12.23 0.02
CA GLY A 583 11.97 11.18 -1.00
C GLY A 583 11.37 11.55 -2.37
N ASN A 584 10.95 12.81 -2.58
CA ASN A 584 10.75 13.36 -3.92
C ASN A 584 11.39 14.76 -4.01
N SER A 585 11.90 15.14 -5.18
CA SER A 585 12.93 16.17 -5.33
C SER A 585 12.81 17.07 -6.57
N ASP A 586 11.60 17.23 -7.10
CA ASP A 586 11.22 18.07 -8.26
C ASP A 586 11.46 19.58 -8.03
N LYS A 587 12.74 19.95 -7.90
CA LYS A 587 13.42 21.16 -8.41
C LYS A 587 14.66 21.47 -7.58
N THR A 588 15.77 21.72 -8.28
CA THR A 588 16.81 22.65 -7.83
C THR A 588 16.98 23.74 -8.90
N PRO A 589 17.55 24.93 -8.63
CA PRO A 589 17.31 26.11 -9.48
C PRO A 589 17.89 26.12 -10.91
N TYR A 590 18.49 25.03 -11.41
CA TYR A 590 19.12 24.96 -12.74
C TYR A 590 19.25 23.52 -13.28
N SER A 591 18.21 22.99 -13.92
CA SER A 591 18.28 21.97 -14.98
C SER A 591 16.88 21.73 -15.55
#